data_AF-A0A3S1Z3W6-F1
#
_entry.id   AF-A0A3S1Z3W6-F1
#
_cell.length_a   1.000
_cell.length_b   1.000
_cell.length_c   1.000
_cell.angle_alpha   90.00
_cell.angle_beta   90.00
_cell.angle_gamma   90.00
#
_symmetry.space_group_name_H-M   'P 1'
#
loop_
_entity.id
_entity.type
_entity.pdbx_description
1 polymer ?
#
loop_
_entity_poly.entity_id
_entity_poly.type
_entity_poly.pdbx_seq_one_letter_code
_entity_poly.pdbx_strand_id
1 'polypeptide(L)'
;GLPGTQNSDLDTVKLRQAASLASQVDGPERLTLFLAEAFKVPVQIKEFIAAWITIPAGLQTRLAKAYAGLGRGATIGPRVFNRQSRIELRVGPLGYEDFKAFLPGGQRLKLFKQAVRDMVGESLDVDLRIVLAREAVPPPRLGTVQLGRTAWLARPIERGDADDLRLRTIVGWRPEMAGVAA
;
A
#
# COMPACT_ATOMS: atom_id res chain seq x y z
N GLY A 1 8.02 17.79 -12.23
CA GLY A 1 8.98 17.88 -11.12
C GLY A 1 8.22 17.57 -9.84
N LEU A 2 8.71 16.64 -9.03
CA LEU A 2 8.03 16.21 -7.80
C LEU A 2 8.16 17.26 -6.68
N PRO A 3 7.17 17.42 -5.79
CA PRO A 3 7.19 18.41 -4.72
C PRO A 3 8.23 18.09 -3.65
N GLY A 4 8.79 19.14 -3.03
CA GLY A 4 9.95 19.08 -2.16
C GLY A 4 9.67 18.52 -0.76
N THR A 5 9.88 17.23 -0.58
CA THR A 5 10.05 16.61 0.75
C THR A 5 11.55 16.55 1.06
N GLN A 6 12.03 17.45 1.93
CA GLN A 6 13.40 17.45 2.43
C GLN A 6 13.55 16.31 3.44
N ASN A 7 14.14 15.19 3.01
CA ASN A 7 14.54 14.12 3.92
C ASN A 7 15.87 13.57 3.44
N SER A 8 16.94 13.93 4.15
CA SER A 8 18.33 13.65 3.79
C SER A 8 18.58 12.19 3.42
N ASP A 9 17.92 11.26 4.11
CA ASP A 9 18.09 9.82 3.88
C ASP A 9 17.50 9.38 2.54
N LEU A 10 16.32 9.92 2.18
CA LEU A 10 15.70 9.64 0.89
C LEU A 10 16.37 10.41 -0.24
N ASP A 11 16.94 11.59 0.04
CA ASP A 11 17.51 12.47 -0.97
C ASP A 11 18.75 11.87 -1.63
N THR A 12 19.59 11.14 -0.89
CA THR A 12 20.74 10.42 -1.47
C THR A 12 20.31 9.32 -2.44
N VAL A 13 19.22 8.61 -2.15
CA VAL A 13 18.67 7.56 -3.02
C VAL A 13 17.99 8.18 -4.24
N LYS A 14 17.22 9.26 -4.04
CA LYS A 14 16.63 10.05 -5.12
C LYS A 14 17.71 10.52 -6.10
N LEU A 15 18.85 11.00 -5.60
CA LEU A 15 19.99 11.42 -6.43
C LEU A 15 20.59 10.27 -7.24
N ARG A 16 20.82 9.11 -6.62
CA ARG A 16 21.37 7.93 -7.33
C ARG A 16 20.41 7.41 -8.41
N GLN A 17 19.11 7.49 -8.16
CA GLN A 17 18.06 7.07 -9.09
C GLN A 17 17.56 8.22 -9.99
N ALA A 18 18.24 9.37 -10.03
CA ALA A 18 17.75 10.57 -10.70
C ALA A 18 17.44 10.35 -12.19
N ALA A 19 18.25 9.58 -12.92
CA ALA A 19 17.99 9.26 -14.33
C ALA A 19 16.73 8.40 -14.53
N SER A 20 16.52 7.44 -13.64
CA SER A 20 15.30 6.62 -13.62
C SER A 20 14.07 7.45 -13.25
N LEU A 21 14.19 8.34 -12.26
CA LEU A 21 13.13 9.28 -11.84
C LEU A 21 12.81 10.36 -12.90
N ALA A 22 13.82 10.81 -13.65
CA ALA A 22 13.68 11.80 -14.72
C ALA A 22 13.02 11.21 -15.97
N SER A 23 13.12 9.91 -16.18
CA SER A 23 12.42 9.21 -17.25
C SER A 23 10.91 9.23 -16.93
N GLN A 24 10.07 9.79 -17.82
CA GLN A 24 8.60 9.88 -17.63
C GLN A 24 7.86 8.53 -17.72
N VAL A 25 8.58 7.40 -17.58
CA VAL A 25 8.02 6.05 -17.57
C VAL A 25 7.78 5.65 -16.12
N ASP A 26 6.56 5.88 -15.64
CA ASP A 26 6.07 5.40 -14.34
C ASP A 26 5.83 3.88 -14.39
N GLY A 27 6.90 3.10 -14.36
CA GLY A 27 6.85 1.63 -14.35
C GLY A 27 6.85 1.04 -12.93
N PRO A 28 6.19 -0.11 -12.71
CA PRO A 28 6.18 -0.82 -11.43
C PRO A 28 7.60 -1.16 -10.93
N GLU A 29 8.54 -1.43 -11.84
CA GLU A 29 9.94 -1.74 -11.54
C GLU A 29 10.66 -0.55 -10.90
N ARG A 30 10.36 0.67 -11.33
CA ARG A 30 11.00 1.87 -10.78
C ARG A 30 10.62 2.08 -9.33
N LEU A 31 9.33 1.91 -9.02
CA LEU A 31 8.81 2.01 -7.66
C LEU A 31 9.45 0.94 -6.76
N THR A 32 9.47 -0.32 -7.20
CA THR A 32 10.03 -1.41 -6.39
C THR A 32 11.53 -1.26 -6.20
N LEU A 33 12.29 -0.88 -7.24
CA LEU A 33 13.74 -0.66 -7.15
C LEU A 33 14.08 0.49 -6.19
N PHE A 34 13.41 1.64 -6.31
CA PHE A 34 13.64 2.76 -5.41
C PHE A 34 13.33 2.39 -3.96
N LEU A 35 12.19 1.75 -3.70
CA LEU A 35 11.81 1.35 -2.34
C LEU A 35 12.76 0.28 -1.79
N ALA A 36 13.15 -0.70 -2.60
CA ALA A 36 14.10 -1.72 -2.18
C ALA A 36 15.47 -1.12 -1.84
N GLU A 37 15.94 -0.14 -2.62
CA GLU A 37 17.21 0.52 -2.38
C GLU A 37 17.18 1.45 -1.15
N ALA A 38 16.11 2.23 -0.99
CA ALA A 38 15.95 3.16 0.11
C ALA A 38 15.78 2.45 1.46
N PHE A 39 15.02 1.36 1.47
CA PHE A 39 14.73 0.62 2.69
C PHE A 39 15.59 -0.63 2.85
N LYS A 40 16.55 -0.92 1.96
CA LYS A 40 17.46 -2.08 2.06
C LYS A 40 16.73 -3.41 2.33
N VAL A 41 15.55 -3.59 1.74
CA VAL A 41 14.69 -4.76 1.91
C VAL A 41 14.10 -5.17 0.57
N PRO A 42 13.76 -6.44 0.35
CA PRO A 42 13.10 -6.84 -0.88
C PRO A 42 11.70 -6.22 -0.96
N VAL A 43 11.34 -5.67 -2.13
CA VAL A 43 10.02 -5.09 -2.39
C VAL A 43 9.49 -5.63 -3.71
N GLN A 44 8.26 -6.14 -3.68
CA GLN A 44 7.53 -6.62 -4.85
C GLN A 44 6.20 -5.89 -4.94
N ILE A 45 5.67 -5.77 -6.16
CA ILE A 45 4.35 -5.18 -6.41
C ILE A 45 3.44 -6.23 -7.02
N LYS A 46 2.20 -6.24 -6.54
CA LYS A 46 1.09 -6.93 -7.18
C LYS A 46 0.12 -5.88 -7.70
N GLU A 47 0.04 -5.80 -9.03
CA GLU A 47 -0.81 -4.86 -9.72
C GLU A 47 -2.25 -5.38 -9.84
N PHE A 48 -3.13 -4.46 -10.22
CA PHE A 48 -4.52 -4.74 -10.58
C PHE A 48 -5.35 -5.47 -9.50
N ILE A 49 -5.23 -5.06 -8.24
CA ILE A 49 -5.95 -5.68 -7.13
C ILE A 49 -7.44 -5.38 -7.23
N ALA A 50 -8.23 -6.43 -7.41
CA ALA A 50 -9.67 -6.38 -7.37
C ALA A 50 -10.21 -5.81 -6.04
N ALA A 51 -11.00 -4.75 -6.13
CA ALA A 51 -11.64 -4.09 -5.00
C ALA A 51 -13.04 -3.59 -5.35
N TRP A 52 -13.90 -3.59 -4.34
CA TRP A 52 -15.21 -2.96 -4.39
C TRP A 52 -15.12 -1.53 -3.87
N ILE A 53 -15.28 -0.55 -4.75
CA ILE A 53 -15.26 0.88 -4.43
C ILE A 53 -16.67 1.35 -4.12
N THR A 54 -16.83 2.09 -3.03
CA THR A 54 -18.11 2.71 -2.67
C THR A 54 -18.35 3.95 -3.53
N ILE A 55 -19.54 4.05 -4.11
CA ILE A 55 -19.98 5.23 -4.87
C ILE A 55 -20.56 6.24 -3.87
N PRO A 56 -20.02 7.48 -3.79
CA PRO A 56 -20.59 8.52 -2.95
C PRO A 56 -22.08 8.75 -3.23
N ALA A 57 -22.87 9.02 -2.20
CA ALA A 57 -24.33 9.11 -2.33
C ALA A 57 -24.83 10.17 -3.33
N GLY A 58 -24.02 11.22 -3.57
CA GLY A 58 -24.29 12.24 -4.59
C GLY A 58 -23.99 11.79 -6.02
N LEU A 59 -23.12 10.79 -6.20
CA LEU A 59 -22.78 10.20 -7.50
C LEU A 59 -23.58 8.93 -7.81
N GLN A 60 -24.40 8.45 -6.86
CA GLN A 60 -25.28 7.32 -7.08
C GLN A 60 -26.44 7.71 -8.01
N THR A 61 -26.75 6.81 -8.94
CA THR A 61 -27.83 6.99 -9.90
C THR A 61 -29.18 6.88 -9.21
N ARG A 62 -30.14 7.71 -9.65
CA ARG A 62 -31.49 7.76 -9.09
C ARG A 62 -32.51 7.84 -10.21
N LEU A 63 -33.63 7.15 -10.02
CA LEU A 63 -34.77 7.24 -10.93
C LEU A 63 -35.26 8.71 -10.99
N ALA A 64 -35.71 9.14 -12.17
CA ALA A 64 -36.25 10.48 -12.41
C ALA A 64 -35.28 11.65 -12.13
N LYS A 65 -33.97 11.39 -12.04
CA LYS A 65 -32.92 12.41 -12.12
C LYS A 65 -32.21 12.35 -13.47
N ALA A 66 -31.73 13.50 -13.95
CA ALA A 66 -31.06 13.60 -15.24
C ALA A 66 -29.69 12.88 -15.25
N TYR A 67 -29.23 12.50 -16.46
CA TYR A 67 -27.87 12.07 -16.83
C TYR A 67 -27.43 10.61 -16.59
N ALA A 68 -28.27 9.72 -16.05
CA ALA A 68 -27.92 8.29 -15.94
C ALA A 68 -28.96 7.37 -16.61
N GLY A 69 -28.57 6.73 -17.71
CA GLY A 69 -29.38 5.71 -18.40
C GLY A 69 -28.85 4.30 -18.14
N LEU A 70 -29.77 3.33 -18.03
CA LEU A 70 -29.43 1.90 -17.99
C LEU A 70 -28.67 1.51 -19.26
N GLY A 71 -27.60 0.73 -19.11
CA GLY A 71 -26.75 0.30 -20.22
C GLY A 71 -25.83 1.39 -20.80
N ARG A 72 -25.84 2.61 -20.24
CA ARG A 72 -24.93 3.70 -20.65
C ARG A 72 -24.03 4.16 -19.52
N GLY A 73 -24.63 4.60 -18.41
CA GLY A 73 -23.88 5.17 -17.27
C GLY A 73 -24.47 4.81 -15.91
N ALA A 74 -25.60 4.12 -15.86
CA ALA A 74 -26.16 3.66 -14.60
C ALA A 74 -25.46 2.40 -14.08
N THR A 75 -24.93 2.46 -12.86
CA THR A 75 -24.43 1.31 -12.11
C THR A 75 -25.51 0.77 -11.18
N ILE A 76 -25.56 -0.55 -11.02
CA ILE A 76 -26.45 -1.21 -10.06
C ILE A 76 -25.81 -1.22 -8.67
N GLY A 77 -26.55 -0.72 -7.68
CA GLY A 77 -26.13 -0.71 -6.27
C GLY A 77 -25.11 0.39 -5.92
N PRO A 78 -24.73 0.47 -4.63
CA PRO A 78 -23.91 1.57 -4.10
C PRO A 78 -22.40 1.36 -4.29
N ARG A 79 -21.96 0.33 -5.02
CA ARG A 79 -20.55 -0.04 -5.15
C ARG A 79 -20.24 -0.49 -6.57
N VAL A 80 -19.04 -0.18 -7.04
CA VAL A 80 -18.50 -0.64 -8.33
C VAL A 80 -17.29 -1.53 -8.11
N PHE A 81 -17.17 -2.57 -8.93
CA PHE A 81 -15.99 -3.43 -8.94
C PHE A 81 -14.90 -2.81 -9.83
N ASN A 82 -13.71 -2.61 -9.29
CA ASN A 82 -12.56 -2.06 -10.01
C ASN A 82 -11.32 -2.92 -9.74
N ARG A 83 -10.44 -3.03 -10.73
CA ARG A 83 -9.11 -3.66 -10.58
C ARG A 83 -7.97 -2.65 -10.76
N GLN A 84 -8.18 -1.54 -11.45
CA GLN A 84 -7.12 -0.61 -11.86
C GLN A 84 -6.70 0.38 -10.77
N SER A 85 -7.53 0.61 -9.76
CA SER A 85 -7.29 1.66 -8.77
C SER A 85 -6.51 1.21 -7.53
N ARG A 86 -6.05 -0.05 -7.47
CA ARG A 86 -5.44 -0.61 -6.26
C ARG A 86 -4.27 -1.55 -6.57
N ILE A 87 -3.20 -1.40 -5.79
CA ILE A 87 -2.01 -2.25 -5.82
C ILE A 87 -1.68 -2.79 -4.42
N GLU A 88 -0.92 -3.88 -4.33
CA GLU A 88 -0.35 -4.38 -3.08
C GLU A 88 1.18 -4.40 -3.19
N LEU A 89 1.85 -3.64 -2.32
CA LEU A 89 3.30 -3.75 -2.13
C LEU A 89 3.58 -4.85 -1.10
N ARG A 90 4.43 -5.81 -1.44
CA ARG A 90 4.95 -6.83 -0.52
C ARG A 90 6.38 -6.47 -0.14
N VAL A 91 6.63 -6.31 1.15
CA VAL A 91 7.95 -5.98 1.71
C VAL A 91 8.47 -7.16 2.51
N GLY A 92 9.62 -7.70 2.14
CA GLY A 92 10.25 -8.86 2.77
C GLY A 92 10.51 -10.02 1.80
N PRO A 93 11.00 -11.15 2.31
CA PRO A 93 11.04 -11.52 3.73
C PRO A 93 12.01 -10.65 4.57
N LEU A 94 11.58 -10.31 5.77
CA LEU A 94 12.30 -9.46 6.72
C LEU A 94 12.80 -10.25 7.93
N GLY A 95 13.88 -9.78 8.56
CA GLY A 95 14.22 -10.17 9.92
C GLY A 95 13.22 -9.60 10.95
N TYR A 96 13.26 -10.11 12.18
CA TYR A 96 12.28 -9.75 13.21
C TYR A 96 12.30 -8.26 13.60
N GLU A 97 13.48 -7.64 13.71
CA GLU A 97 13.59 -6.22 14.08
C GLU A 97 13.12 -5.28 12.96
N ASP A 98 13.46 -5.57 11.71
CA ASP A 98 12.94 -4.81 10.56
C ASP A 98 11.42 -4.96 10.45
N PHE A 99 10.90 -6.17 10.64
CA PHE A 99 9.46 -6.42 10.67
C PHE A 99 8.77 -5.56 11.73
N LYS A 100 9.31 -5.53 12.97
CA LYS A 100 8.79 -4.67 14.05
C LYS A 100 8.84 -3.19 13.68
N ALA A 101 9.90 -2.73 13.03
CA ALA A 101 10.03 -1.34 12.59
C ALA A 101 8.99 -0.95 11.52
N PHE A 102 8.51 -1.91 10.73
CA PHE A 102 7.42 -1.74 9.77
C PHE A 102 6.01 -1.87 10.36
N LEU A 103 5.85 -2.22 11.65
CA LEU A 103 4.54 -2.28 12.28
C LEU A 103 3.92 -0.88 12.47
N PRO A 104 2.58 -0.78 12.65
CA PRO A 104 1.91 0.49 12.94
C PRO A 104 2.52 1.25 14.13
N GLY A 105 2.89 2.52 13.92
CA GLY A 105 3.59 3.34 14.91
C GLY A 105 5.12 3.30 14.80
N GLY A 106 5.67 2.40 13.99
CA GLY A 106 7.10 2.36 13.68
C GLY A 106 7.52 3.48 12.73
N GLN A 107 8.70 4.06 12.97
CA GLN A 107 9.25 5.15 12.15
C GLN A 107 9.52 4.70 10.70
N ARG A 108 9.93 3.45 10.49
CA ARG A 108 10.22 2.91 9.16
C ARG A 108 8.98 2.83 8.30
N LEU A 109 7.84 2.41 8.86
CA LEU A 109 6.55 2.45 8.16
C LEU A 109 6.14 3.88 7.79
N LYS A 110 6.35 4.86 8.68
CA LYS A 110 6.02 6.27 8.41
C LYS A 110 6.82 6.79 7.20
N LEU A 111 8.13 6.55 7.18
CA LEU A 111 8.99 6.91 6.06
C LEU A 111 8.60 6.18 4.77
N PHE A 112 8.27 4.89 4.87
CA PHE A 112 7.82 4.09 3.72
C PHE A 112 6.55 4.64 3.09
N LYS A 113 5.55 5.00 3.92
CA LYS A 113 4.32 5.64 3.45
C LYS A 113 4.60 6.96 2.74
N GLN A 114 5.54 7.76 3.24
CA GLN A 114 5.93 9.01 2.60
C GLN A 114 6.58 8.75 1.23
N ALA A 115 7.56 7.84 1.18
CA ALA A 115 8.24 7.48 -0.07
C ALA A 115 7.26 6.97 -1.14
N VAL A 116 6.31 6.10 -0.75
CA VAL A 116 5.26 5.61 -1.66
C VAL A 116 4.38 6.76 -2.15
N ARG A 117 3.97 7.67 -1.26
CA ARG A 117 3.16 8.85 -1.63
C ARG A 117 3.91 9.78 -2.58
N ASP A 118 5.20 10.00 -2.35
CA ASP A 118 6.02 10.88 -3.17
C ASP A 118 6.19 10.33 -4.60
N MET A 119 6.17 9.01 -4.78
CA MET A 119 6.30 8.37 -6.09
C MET A 119 4.96 8.14 -6.80
N VAL A 120 3.95 7.63 -6.07
CA VAL A 120 2.68 7.19 -6.65
C VAL A 120 1.61 8.29 -6.60
N GLY A 121 1.77 9.28 -5.73
CA GLY A 121 0.75 10.29 -5.45
C GLY A 121 -0.43 9.71 -4.65
N GLU A 122 -1.62 10.28 -4.87
CA GLU A 122 -2.87 9.88 -4.18
C GLU A 122 -3.92 9.28 -5.12
N SER A 123 -3.56 8.97 -6.36
CA SER A 123 -4.48 8.44 -7.38
C SER A 123 -4.78 6.95 -7.21
N LEU A 124 -3.88 6.19 -6.56
CA LEU A 124 -4.01 4.75 -6.36
C LEU A 124 -4.06 4.38 -4.88
N ASP A 125 -4.96 3.45 -4.55
CA ASP A 125 -4.94 2.79 -3.26
C ASP A 125 -3.77 1.81 -3.20
N VAL A 126 -2.88 2.00 -2.23
CA VAL A 126 -1.73 1.13 -2.00
C VAL A 126 -1.94 0.37 -0.71
N ASP A 127 -2.05 -0.95 -0.82
CA ASP A 127 -1.97 -1.85 0.31
C ASP A 127 -0.51 -2.25 0.56
N LEU A 128 -0.16 -2.49 1.81
CA LEU A 128 1.16 -2.97 2.21
C LEU A 128 1.04 -4.31 2.91
N ARG A 129 1.72 -5.32 2.39
CA ARG A 129 1.93 -6.59 3.07
C ARG A 129 3.36 -6.67 3.56
N ILE A 130 3.51 -6.99 4.83
CA ILE A 130 4.83 -7.13 5.47
C ILE A 130 5.06 -8.62 5.68
N VAL A 131 6.15 -9.13 5.14
CA VAL A 131 6.51 -10.55 5.15
C VAL A 131 7.67 -10.76 6.12
N LEU A 132 7.45 -11.56 7.15
CA LEU A 132 8.48 -11.96 8.11
C LEU A 132 9.12 -13.28 7.66
N ALA A 133 10.44 -13.34 7.61
CA ALA A 133 11.18 -14.55 7.28
C ALA A 133 10.77 -15.70 8.22
N ARG A 134 10.61 -16.91 7.67
CA ARG A 134 10.17 -18.08 8.45
C ARG A 134 11.02 -18.30 9.71
N GLU A 135 12.33 -18.17 9.59
CA GLU A 135 13.31 -18.39 10.66
C GLU A 135 13.27 -17.30 11.73
N ALA A 136 12.69 -16.13 11.40
CA ALA A 136 12.56 -14.98 12.29
C ALA A 136 11.21 -14.92 13.01
N VAL A 137 10.31 -15.89 12.79
CA VAL A 137 9.03 -15.98 13.49
C VAL A 137 9.28 -16.32 14.97
N PRO A 138 8.90 -15.45 15.93
CA PRO A 138 9.15 -15.71 17.34
C PRO A 138 8.24 -16.83 17.87
N PRO A 139 8.69 -17.59 18.87
CA PRO A 139 7.81 -18.54 19.54
C PRO A 139 6.65 -17.80 20.22
N PRO A 140 5.40 -18.30 20.13
CA PRO A 140 4.23 -17.64 20.69
C PRO A 140 4.19 -17.81 22.21
N ARG A 141 4.97 -16.99 22.93
CA ARG A 141 5.01 -16.96 24.40
C ARG A 141 4.20 -15.79 24.93
N LEU A 142 3.38 -16.05 25.94
CA LEU A 142 2.61 -15.00 26.62
C LEU A 142 3.57 -13.94 27.22
N GLY A 143 3.18 -12.67 27.12
CA GLY A 143 3.96 -11.54 27.61
C GLY A 143 5.08 -11.06 26.67
N THR A 144 5.43 -11.80 25.62
CA THR A 144 6.50 -11.40 24.67
C THR A 144 6.01 -11.10 23.25
N VAL A 145 4.76 -11.47 22.92
CA VAL A 145 4.16 -11.25 21.60
C VAL A 145 2.92 -10.38 21.68
N GLN A 146 2.59 -9.71 20.57
CA GLN A 146 1.40 -8.87 20.41
C GLN A 146 0.42 -9.57 19.46
N LEU A 147 -0.81 -9.78 19.92
CA LEU A 147 -1.86 -10.38 19.10
C LEU A 147 -2.13 -9.54 17.85
N GLY A 148 -2.34 -10.22 16.72
CA GLY A 148 -2.57 -9.59 15.42
C GLY A 148 -1.36 -8.86 14.83
N ARG A 149 -0.18 -8.94 15.47
CA ARG A 149 1.04 -8.24 15.02
C ARG A 149 2.26 -9.16 14.98
N THR A 150 2.59 -9.81 16.10
CA THR A 150 3.80 -10.62 16.25
C THR A 150 3.53 -12.01 16.83
N ALA A 151 2.28 -12.47 16.80
CA ALA A 151 1.87 -13.77 17.34
C ALA A 151 1.35 -14.69 16.22
N TRP A 152 2.00 -15.84 16.05
CA TRP A 152 1.56 -16.93 15.17
C TRP A 152 1.37 -18.20 16.00
N LEU A 153 0.14 -18.70 16.06
CA LEU A 153 -0.20 -19.91 16.80
C LEU A 153 -0.11 -21.13 15.87
N ALA A 154 0.56 -22.20 16.34
CA ALA A 154 0.62 -23.50 15.67
C ALA A 154 0.94 -23.42 14.16
N ARG A 155 1.97 -22.65 13.78
CA ARG A 155 2.35 -22.49 12.37
C ARG A 155 3.08 -23.74 11.86
N PRO A 156 2.58 -24.47 10.85
CA PRO A 156 3.29 -25.61 10.26
C PRO A 156 4.63 -25.17 9.66
N ILE A 157 5.65 -26.01 9.81
CA ILE A 157 7.02 -25.77 9.27
C ILE A 157 7.02 -25.55 7.74
N GLU A 158 6.06 -26.16 7.04
CA GLU A 158 5.90 -26.08 5.59
C GLU A 158 5.31 -24.74 5.10
N ARG A 159 4.77 -23.91 6.01
CA ARG A 159 4.01 -22.69 5.66
C ARG A 159 4.88 -21.51 5.20
N GLY A 160 6.16 -21.74 4.90
CA GLY A 160 7.09 -20.73 4.36
C GLY A 160 7.23 -19.48 5.23
N ASP A 161 7.47 -18.32 4.62
CA ASP A 161 7.51 -17.03 5.30
C ASP A 161 6.13 -16.61 5.85
N ALA A 162 6.12 -15.76 6.87
CA ALA A 162 4.92 -15.20 7.49
C ALA A 162 4.45 -13.94 6.77
N ASP A 163 3.46 -14.09 5.90
CA ASP A 163 2.92 -13.02 5.06
C ASP A 163 1.52 -12.52 5.50
N ASP A 164 1.07 -12.90 6.70
CA ASP A 164 -0.30 -12.68 7.19
C ASP A 164 -0.63 -11.19 7.41
N LEU A 165 0.37 -10.34 7.69
CA LEU A 165 0.16 -8.94 8.05
C LEU A 165 -0.02 -8.05 6.81
N ARG A 166 -1.27 -7.59 6.60
CA ARG A 166 -1.62 -6.63 5.55
C ARG A 166 -2.24 -5.36 6.15
N LEU A 167 -1.62 -4.23 5.85
CA LEU A 167 -2.15 -2.89 6.10
C LEU A 167 -2.86 -2.40 4.84
N ARG A 168 -4.15 -2.05 4.96
CA ARG A 168 -4.92 -1.55 3.84
C ARG A 168 -4.80 -0.04 3.68
N THR A 169 -4.71 0.43 2.43
CA THR A 169 -4.72 1.84 2.03
C THR A 169 -3.72 2.66 2.87
N ILE A 170 -2.45 2.28 2.80
CA ILE A 170 -1.35 3.01 3.45
C ILE A 170 -1.10 4.38 2.78
N VAL A 171 -1.41 4.44 1.49
CA VAL A 171 -1.50 5.61 0.61
C VAL A 171 -2.74 5.37 -0.26
N GLY A 172 -3.48 6.42 -0.62
CA GLY A 172 -4.64 6.28 -1.49
C GLY A 172 -5.63 7.40 -1.40
N TRP A 173 -6.60 7.34 -2.31
CA TRP A 173 -7.65 8.32 -2.46
C TRP A 173 -8.66 8.19 -1.33
N ARG A 174 -8.92 9.29 -0.61
CA ARG A 174 -9.91 9.32 0.48
C ARG A 174 -11.19 10.02 0.03
N PRO A 175 -12.32 9.30 -0.09
CA PRO A 175 -13.59 9.88 -0.52
C PRO A 175 -14.12 10.94 0.46
N GLU A 176 -13.74 10.91 1.74
CA GLU A 176 -14.11 11.96 2.71
C GLU A 176 -13.66 13.38 2.31
N MET A 177 -12.63 13.54 1.46
CA MET A 177 -12.21 14.86 0.98
C MET A 177 -13.11 15.42 -0.14
N ALA A 178 -13.90 14.58 -0.81
CA ALA A 178 -14.79 15.03 -1.89
C ALA A 178 -16.12 15.60 -1.38
N GLY A 179 -16.41 15.48 -0.07
CA GLY A 179 -17.65 15.97 0.56
C GLY A 179 -17.57 17.36 1.20
N VAL A 180 -16.40 18.01 1.22
CA VAL A 180 -16.20 19.34 1.84
C VAL A 180 -16.22 20.47 0.79
N ALA A 181 -16.36 20.13 -0.49
CA ALA A 181 -16.51 21.09 -1.59
C ALA A 181 -17.88 20.93 -2.25
N ALA A 182 -18.95 21.26 -1.53
CA ALA A 182 -20.27 21.56 -2.07
C ALA A 182 -21.08 22.39 -1.07
#